data_AF-A0A151SI43-F1
#
_entry.id   AF-A0A151SI43-F1
#
_cell.length_a   1.000
_cell.length_b   1.000
_cell.length_c   1.000
_cell.angle_alpha   90.00
_cell.angle_beta   90.00
_cell.angle_gamma   90.00
#
_symmetry.space_group_name_H-M   'P 1'
#
loop_
_entity.id
_entity.type
_entity.pdbx_description
1 polymer ?
#
loop_
_entity_poly.entity_id
_entity_poly.type
_entity_poly.pdbx_seq_one_letter_code
_entity_poly.pdbx_strand_id
1 'polypeptide(L)'
;MVSGLKVNFNKSSFGTIGIQQVEVERFAYTLNCRSMTLPFLYLGIPIGANPRKTEMWKPIILKFSKKLAIWKSRFLSMAARRNFLWGSKNGEQKISWVSWEKICKQKN
;
A
#
# COMPACT_ATOMS: atom_id res chain seq x y z
N MET A 1 -22.92 -15.42 -23.08
CA MET A 1 -22.38 -14.06 -23.33
C MET A 1 -20.95 -14.04 -22.80
N VAL A 2 -19.97 -13.75 -23.65
CA VAL A 2 -18.55 -13.67 -23.28
C VAL A 2 -18.14 -12.20 -23.32
N SER A 3 -17.31 -11.75 -22.37
CA SER A 3 -16.95 -10.34 -22.17
C SER A 3 -16.17 -9.68 -23.32
N GLY A 4 -15.79 -10.42 -24.36
CA GLY A 4 -14.94 -9.92 -25.47
C GLY A 4 -13.50 -9.60 -25.06
N LEU A 5 -13.12 -9.82 -23.79
CA LEU A 5 -11.80 -9.53 -23.26
C LEU A 5 -10.82 -10.68 -23.52
N LYS A 6 -9.59 -10.35 -23.90
CA LYS A 6 -8.50 -11.31 -24.10
C LYS A 6 -7.64 -11.41 -22.83
N VAL A 7 -7.43 -12.63 -22.36
CA VAL A 7 -6.54 -12.91 -21.22
C VAL A 7 -5.08 -12.59 -21.59
N ASN A 8 -4.36 -11.94 -20.67
CA ASN A 8 -2.93 -11.72 -20.78
C ASN A 8 -2.17 -12.76 -19.96
N PHE A 9 -1.73 -13.83 -20.60
CA PHE A 9 -1.03 -14.94 -19.93
C PHE A 9 0.31 -14.53 -19.31
N ASN A 10 1.00 -13.52 -19.88
CA ASN A 10 2.24 -13.00 -19.31
C ASN A 10 2.02 -12.30 -17.96
N LYS A 11 0.82 -11.77 -17.70
CA LYS A 11 0.44 -11.15 -16.42
C LYS A 11 -0.38 -12.08 -15.52
N SER A 12 -0.74 -13.26 -16.02
CA SER A 12 -1.57 -14.21 -15.30
C SER A 12 -0.69 -15.26 -14.63
N SER A 13 -1.07 -15.66 -13.44
CA SER A 13 -0.38 -16.72 -12.70
C SER A 13 -1.37 -17.48 -11.82
N PHE A 14 -1.08 -18.73 -11.55
CA PHE A 14 -1.90 -19.63 -10.75
C PHE A 14 -1.15 -20.02 -9.47
N GLY A 15 -1.83 -19.95 -8.33
CA GLY A 15 -1.30 -20.34 -7.04
C GLY A 15 -2.42 -20.86 -6.15
N THR A 16 -2.08 -21.72 -5.20
CA THR A 16 -3.03 -22.35 -4.27
C THR A 16 -2.44 -22.43 -2.87
N ILE A 17 -3.25 -22.75 -1.88
CA ILE A 17 -2.82 -22.92 -0.48
C ILE A 17 -3.13 -24.36 -0.08
N GLY A 18 -2.14 -25.06 0.47
CA GLY A 18 -2.32 -26.42 1.00
C GLY A 18 -2.30 -27.55 -0.04
N ILE A 19 -1.93 -27.26 -1.29
CA ILE A 19 -1.80 -28.27 -2.36
C ILE A 19 -0.31 -28.47 -2.67
N GLN A 20 0.04 -29.68 -3.12
CA GLN A 20 1.40 -30.00 -3.56
C GLN A 20 1.80 -29.19 -4.80
N GLN A 21 3.08 -28.81 -4.87
CA GLN A 21 3.63 -27.99 -5.94
C GLN A 21 3.45 -28.62 -7.34
N VAL A 22 3.50 -29.94 -7.44
CA VAL A 22 3.30 -30.68 -8.70
C VAL A 22 1.90 -30.44 -9.28
N GLU A 23 0.86 -30.44 -8.44
CA GLU A 23 -0.50 -30.17 -8.89
C GLU A 23 -0.66 -28.69 -9.28
N VAL A 24 -0.03 -27.76 -8.54
CA VAL A 24 -0.02 -26.33 -8.90
C VAL A 24 0.58 -26.10 -10.29
N GLU A 25 1.68 -26.78 -10.60
CA GLU A 25 2.33 -26.70 -11.90
C GLU A 25 1.48 -27.32 -13.01
N ARG A 26 0.83 -28.45 -12.73
CA ARG A 26 -0.13 -29.08 -13.67
C ARG A 26 -1.29 -28.14 -14.02
N PHE A 27 -1.86 -27.45 -13.03
CA PHE A 27 -2.91 -26.46 -13.27
C PHE A 27 -2.39 -25.23 -14.00
N ALA A 28 -1.22 -24.72 -13.63
CA ALA A 28 -0.60 -23.59 -14.31
C ALA A 28 -0.36 -23.89 -15.80
N TYR A 29 0.14 -25.10 -16.12
CA TYR A 29 0.30 -25.59 -17.48
C TYR A 29 -1.03 -25.67 -18.23
N THR A 30 -2.06 -26.27 -17.61
CA THR A 30 -3.40 -26.40 -18.21
C THR A 30 -4.04 -25.04 -18.50
N LEU A 31 -3.83 -24.06 -17.63
CA LEU A 31 -4.31 -22.68 -17.78
C LEU A 31 -3.39 -21.81 -18.66
N ASN A 32 -2.30 -22.38 -19.19
CA ASN A 32 -1.28 -21.68 -19.96
C ASN A 32 -0.75 -20.41 -19.26
N CYS A 33 -0.52 -20.49 -17.95
CA CYS A 33 -0.04 -19.37 -17.14
C CYS A 33 1.11 -19.82 -16.22
N ARG A 34 1.74 -18.87 -15.52
CA ARG A 34 2.88 -19.16 -14.64
C ARG A 34 2.41 -19.67 -13.28
N SER A 35 3.17 -20.57 -12.65
CA SER A 35 2.94 -20.89 -11.23
C SER A 35 3.38 -19.71 -10.34
N MET A 36 2.65 -19.50 -9.25
CA MET A 36 2.89 -18.44 -8.27
C MET A 36 3.17 -19.05 -6.91
N THR A 37 4.12 -18.46 -6.19
CA THR A 37 4.46 -18.83 -4.81
C THR A 37 4.12 -17.69 -3.84
N LEU A 38 3.78 -18.07 -2.61
CA LEU A 38 3.60 -17.10 -1.52
C LEU A 38 4.94 -16.75 -0.87
N PRO A 39 5.13 -15.51 -0.41
CA PRO A 39 4.26 -14.35 -0.61
C PRO A 39 4.44 -13.71 -1.99
N PHE A 40 3.36 -13.15 -2.57
CA PHE A 40 3.41 -12.43 -3.85
C PHE A 40 2.85 -11.01 -3.74
N LEU A 41 3.18 -10.13 -4.69
CA LEU A 41 2.70 -8.74 -4.69
C LEU A 41 1.40 -8.60 -5.50
N TYR A 42 0.35 -8.12 -4.85
CA TYR A 42 -0.89 -7.70 -5.49
C TYR A 42 -1.13 -6.21 -5.25
N LEU A 43 -1.16 -5.42 -6.32
CA LEU A 43 -1.33 -3.95 -6.27
C LEU A 43 -0.32 -3.24 -5.32
N GLY A 44 0.85 -3.86 -5.10
CA GLY A 44 1.88 -3.37 -4.17
C GLY A 44 1.72 -3.80 -2.72
N ILE A 45 0.81 -4.75 -2.44
CA ILE A 45 0.60 -5.35 -1.12
C ILE A 45 1.11 -6.81 -1.18
N PRO A 46 2.04 -7.22 -0.30
CA PRO A 46 2.50 -8.61 -0.25
C PRO A 46 1.43 -9.51 0.37
N ILE A 47 0.77 -10.31 -0.46
CA ILE A 47 -0.21 -11.32 -0.08
C ILE A 47 0.52 -12.58 0.40
N GLY A 48 0.08 -13.16 1.51
CA GLY A 48 0.72 -14.31 2.14
C GLY A 48 1.92 -13.98 3.04
N ALA A 49 2.35 -12.72 3.08
CA ALA A 49 3.33 -12.28 4.06
C ALA A 49 2.67 -12.17 5.45
N ASN A 50 3.45 -12.32 6.53
CA ASN A 50 2.92 -12.30 7.90
C ASN A 50 2.46 -10.88 8.30
N PRO A 51 1.13 -10.62 8.43
CA PRO A 51 0.61 -9.29 8.73
C PRO A 51 0.93 -8.80 10.14
N ARG A 52 1.39 -9.68 11.03
CA ARG A 52 1.78 -9.31 12.40
C ARG A 52 3.18 -8.70 12.49
N LYS A 53 3.99 -8.79 11.42
CA LYS A 53 5.34 -8.20 11.39
C LYS A 53 5.28 -6.74 10.93
N THR A 54 5.78 -5.82 11.74
CA THR A 54 5.87 -4.39 11.43
C THR A 54 6.64 -4.14 10.12
N GLU A 55 7.67 -4.94 9.86
CA GLU A 55 8.53 -4.87 8.68
C GLU A 55 7.75 -5.02 7.37
N MET A 56 6.69 -5.84 7.36
CA MET A 56 5.83 -6.04 6.20
C MET A 56 5.11 -4.74 5.80
N TRP A 57 4.69 -3.94 6.79
CA TRP A 57 3.89 -2.73 6.57
C TRP A 57 4.73 -1.48 6.28
N LYS A 58 6.01 -1.46 6.68
CA LYS A 58 6.95 -0.35 6.44
C LYS A 58 6.89 0.21 5.01
N PRO A 59 7.01 -0.59 3.92
CA PRO A 59 6.99 -0.05 2.55
C PRO A 59 5.65 0.60 2.18
N ILE A 60 4.54 0.04 2.65
CA ILE A 60 3.19 0.56 2.40
C ILE A 60 3.04 1.91 3.11
N ILE A 61 3.37 1.95 4.41
CA ILE A 61 3.30 3.17 5.23
C ILE A 61 4.16 4.28 4.61
N LEU A 62 5.40 3.98 4.22
CA LEU A 62 6.30 4.96 3.60
C LEU A 62 5.75 5.52 2.28
N LYS A 63 5.13 4.67 1.45
CA LYS A 63 4.50 5.08 0.19
C LYS A 63 3.35 6.06 0.43
N PHE A 64 2.48 5.76 1.41
CA PHE A 64 1.37 6.65 1.78
C PHE A 64 1.87 7.95 2.43
N SER A 65 2.83 7.88 3.35
CA SER A 65 3.45 9.05 3.98
C SER A 65 4.06 10.00 2.94
N LYS A 66 4.76 9.48 1.93
CA LYS A 66 5.32 10.29 0.82
C LYS A 66 4.23 10.98 0.01
N LYS A 67 3.16 10.24 -0.34
CA LYS A 67 2.02 10.82 -1.08
C LYS A 67 1.32 11.92 -0.29
N LEU A 68 1.10 11.69 1.01
CA LEU A 68 0.49 12.68 1.91
C LEU A 68 1.37 13.92 2.09
N ALA A 69 2.69 13.76 2.20
CA ALA A 69 3.61 14.89 2.30
C ALA A 69 3.56 15.80 1.06
N ILE A 70 3.54 15.19 -0.14
CA ILE A 70 3.42 15.93 -1.41
C ILE A 70 2.06 16.63 -1.49
N TRP A 71 0.99 15.93 -1.11
CA TRP A 71 -0.36 16.48 -1.14
C TRP A 71 -0.50 17.67 -0.17
N LYS A 72 0.01 17.53 1.07
CA LYS A 72 0.05 18.60 2.09
C LYS A 72 0.84 19.82 1.62
N SER A 73 1.93 19.63 0.89
CA SER A 73 2.73 20.73 0.35
C SER A 73 2.03 21.48 -0.79
N ARG A 74 1.38 20.73 -1.70
CA ARG A 74 0.77 21.28 -2.92
C ARG A 74 -0.60 21.94 -2.70
N PHE A 75 -1.42 21.39 -1.81
CA PHE A 75 -2.85 21.75 -1.76
C PHE A 75 -3.29 22.48 -0.49
N LEU A 76 -2.41 22.62 0.50
CA LEU A 76 -2.73 23.37 1.71
C LEU A 76 -1.89 24.65 1.76
N SER A 77 -2.59 25.79 1.72
CA SER A 77 -2.01 27.09 2.10
C SER A 77 -1.44 27.01 3.53
N MET A 78 -0.51 27.90 3.89
CA MET A 78 0.02 27.93 5.26
C MET A 78 -1.08 28.01 6.33
N ALA A 79 -2.17 28.74 6.04
CA ALA A 79 -3.35 28.81 6.88
C ALA A 79 -4.10 27.46 6.96
N ALA A 80 -4.33 26.81 5.81
CA ALA A 80 -5.00 25.50 5.77
C ALA A 80 -4.17 24.38 6.42
N ARG A 81 -2.83 24.44 6.36
CA ARG A 81 -1.94 23.51 7.08
C ARG A 81 -2.05 23.66 8.59
N ARG A 82 -2.16 24.90 9.10
CA ARG A 82 -2.42 25.17 10.51
C ARG A 82 -3.79 24.63 10.92
N ASN A 83 -4.83 24.97 10.17
CA ASN A 83 -6.20 24.57 10.51
C ASN A 83 -6.46 23.07 10.37
N PHE A 84 -5.80 22.34 9.45
CA PHE A 84 -6.00 20.89 9.30
C PHE A 84 -5.32 20.07 10.40
N LEU A 85 -4.10 20.44 10.79
CA LEU A 85 -3.38 19.74 11.87
C LEU A 85 -3.93 20.10 13.25
N TRP A 86 -4.40 21.34 13.39
CA TRP A 86 -4.69 21.92 14.70
C TRP A 86 -6.15 22.31 14.89
N GLY A 87 -6.95 22.30 13.82
CA GLY A 87 -8.42 22.27 13.88
C GLY A 87 -9.07 23.25 14.84
N SER A 88 -8.47 24.41 15.12
CA SER A 88 -9.08 25.37 16.03
C SER A 88 -10.08 26.18 15.23
N LYS A 89 -11.35 25.78 15.31
CA LYS A 89 -12.44 26.76 15.23
C LYS A 89 -12.34 27.58 16.51
N ASN A 90 -12.43 28.90 16.37
CA ASN A 90 -12.31 29.90 17.43
C ASN A 90 -12.82 29.37 18.79
N GLY A 91 -11.90 29.04 19.71
CA GLY A 91 -12.20 28.72 21.10
C GLY A 91 -11.86 27.31 21.57
N GLU A 92 -11.58 26.32 20.70
CA GLU A 92 -11.23 24.96 21.13
C GLU A 92 -9.73 24.66 20.99
N GLN A 93 -9.08 24.27 22.10
CA GLN A 93 -7.73 23.68 22.10
C GLN A 93 -7.83 22.16 21.94
N LYS A 94 -7.31 21.62 20.83
CA LYS A 94 -7.15 20.17 20.63
C LYS A 94 -5.70 19.73 20.83
N ILE A 95 -5.56 18.49 21.31
CA ILE A 95 -4.28 17.91 21.75
C ILE A 95 -3.27 17.81 20.60
N SER A 96 -2.06 18.23 20.92
CA SER A 96 -0.87 18.17 20.08
C SER A 96 -0.17 16.83 20.12
N TRP A 97 -0.45 16.00 19.12
CA TRP A 97 0.22 14.70 18.96
C TRP A 97 1.70 14.79 18.55
N VAL A 98 2.17 15.93 18.01
CA VAL A 98 3.57 16.08 17.54
C VAL A 98 4.07 17.52 17.73
N SER A 99 5.27 17.70 18.33
CA SER A 99 5.89 19.01 18.56
C SER A 99 6.47 19.67 17.30
N TRP A 100 6.46 21.02 17.27
CA TRP A 100 6.92 21.84 16.14
C TRP A 100 8.38 21.58 15.75
N GLU A 101 9.27 21.42 16.73
CA GLU A 101 10.69 21.16 16.50
C GLU A 101 10.94 19.89 15.69
N LYS A 102 10.06 18.89 15.83
CA LYS A 102 10.19 17.61 15.13
C LYS A 102 9.76 17.71 13.66
N ILE A 103 8.94 18.69 13.30
CA ILE A 103 8.41 18.91 11.95
C ILE A 103 9.29 19.91 11.17
N CYS A 104 9.87 20.91 11.85
CA CYS A 104 10.67 21.96 11.24
C CYS A 104 12.16 21.65 11.07
N LYS A 105 12.68 20.51 11.56
CA LYS A 105 14.06 20.15 11.27
C LYS A 105 14.25 20.01 9.76
N GLN A 106 15.20 20.76 9.20
CA GLN A 106 15.64 20.53 7.83
C GLN A 106 16.07 19.07 7.71
N LYS A 107 15.66 18.46 6.61
CA LYS A 107 16.00 17.08 6.31
C LYS A 107 17.49 17.05 5.95
N ASN A 108 18.33 16.62 6.88
CA ASN A 108 19.67 16.14 6.56
C ASN A 108 19.58 14.97 5.57
#